data_AF-A0A9P4NGV7-F1
#
_entry.id   AF-A0A9P4NGV7-F1
#
_cell.length_a   1.000
_cell.length_b   1.000
_cell.length_c   1.000
_cell.angle_alpha   90.00
_cell.angle_beta   90.00
_cell.angle_gamma   90.00
#
_symmetry.space_group_name_H-M   'P 1'
#
loop_
_entity.id
_entity.type
_entity.pdbx_description
1 polymer ?
#
loop_
_entity_poly.entity_id
_entity_poly.type
_entity_poly.pdbx_seq_one_letter_code
_entity_poly.pdbx_strand_id
1 'polypeptide(L)' 'GNTITQKFYAEEILPKHIDEIKILEERYSYRFQLQEDSNPSHSNRLKNNLPTKLKRDSDLLLIIHPLQSPDLNPIEAV' A
#
# COMPACT_ATOMS: atom_id res chain seq x y z
N GLY A 1 12.63 14.00 -12.26
CA GLY A 1 11.45 13.39 -11.62
C GLY A 1 11.90 12.82 -10.30
N ASN A 2 11.28 13.24 -9.20
CA ASN A 2 11.57 12.68 -7.87
C ASN A 2 10.79 11.39 -7.70
N THR A 3 11.35 10.29 -8.19
CA THR A 3 10.74 8.98 -8.04
C THR A 3 10.98 8.50 -6.62
N ILE A 4 9.91 8.34 -5.83
CA ILE A 4 9.97 7.68 -4.53
C ILE A 4 10.58 6.29 -4.74
N THR A 5 11.58 5.94 -3.95
CA THR A 5 12.21 4.62 -4.00
C THR A 5 11.41 3.62 -3.17
N GLN A 6 11.53 2.32 -3.48
CA GLN A 6 10.93 1.26 -2.65
C GLN A 6 11.40 1.33 -1.19
N LYS A 7 12.68 1.69 -0.97
CA LYS A 7 13.25 1.85 0.37
C LYS A 7 12.57 2.99 1.12
N PHE A 8 12.53 4.18 0.51
CA PHE A 8 11.88 5.34 1.12
C PHE A 8 10.39 5.08 1.38
N TYR A 9 9.70 4.45 0.43
CA TYR A 9 8.30 4.07 0.62
C TYR A 9 8.12 3.15 1.83
N ALA A 10 8.92 2.08 1.93
CA ALA A 10 8.82 1.10 3.01
C ALA A 10 9.25 1.64 4.38
N GLU A 11 10.20 2.56 4.44
CA GLU A 11 10.73 3.10 5.69
C GLU A 11 9.94 4.32 6.20
N GLU A 12 9.44 5.17 5.30
CA GLU A 12 8.90 6.49 5.68
C GLU A 12 7.40 6.67 5.44
N ILE A 13 6.81 5.91 4.51
CA ILE A 13 5.41 6.11 4.08
C ILE A 13 4.53 4.95 4.52
N LEU A 14 4.86 3.73 4.10
CA LEU A 14 4.08 2.52 4.38
C LEU A 14 3.81 2.27 5.87
N PRO A 15 4.75 2.52 6.81
CA PRO A 15 4.47 2.36 8.24
C PRO A 15 3.30 3.23 8.72
N LYS A 16 3.18 4.46 8.22
CA LYS A 16 2.07 5.37 8.59
C LYS A 16 0.72 4.83 8.13
N HIS A 17 0.68 4.22 6.94
CA HIS A 17 -0.53 3.57 6.44
C HIS A 17 -0.88 2.32 7.27
N ILE A 18 0.12 1.52 7.66
CA ILE A 18 -0.09 0.36 8.53
C ILE A 18 -0.69 0.79 9.87
N ASP A 19 -0.12 1.80 10.51
CA ASP A 19 -0.59 2.31 11.80
C ASP A 19 -2.05 2.79 11.71
N GLU A 20 -2.38 3.59 10.70
CA GLU A 20 -3.75 4.07 10.51
C GLU A 20 -4.73 2.92 10.23
N ILE A 21 -4.35 1.96 9.39
CA ILE A 21 -5.17 0.77 9.14
C ILE A 21 -5.44 0.03 10.44
N LYS A 22 -4.42 -0.19 11.29
CA LYS A 22 -4.60 -0.91 12.57
C LYS A 22 -5.50 -0.15 13.54
N ILE A 23 -5.38 1.19 13.59
CA ILE A 23 -6.29 2.04 14.38
C ILE A 23 -7.74 1.91 13.89
N LEU A 24 -7.95 1.88 12.57
CA LEU A 24 -9.28 1.70 11.97
C LEU A 24 -9.84 0.29 12.24
N GLU A 25 -9.00 -0.75 12.10
CA GLU A 25 -9.38 -2.13 12.38
C GLU A 25 -9.82 -2.30 13.85
N GLU A 26 -9.08 -1.71 14.79
CA GLU A 26 -9.43 -1.69 16.21
C GLU A 26 -10.73 -0.93 16.47
N ARG A 27 -10.86 0.29 15.91
CA ARG A 27 -12.04 1.16 16.12
C ARG A 27 -13.33 0.54 15.63
N TYR A 28 -13.30 -0.08 14.45
CA TYR A 28 -14.51 -0.57 13.79
C TYR A 28 -14.71 -2.09 13.90
N SER A 29 -13.75 -2.83 14.47
CA SER A 29 -13.78 -4.29 14.53
C SER A 29 -13.99 -4.94 13.16
N TYR A 30 -13.46 -4.31 12.10
CA TYR A 30 -13.47 -4.79 10.72
C TYR A 30 -12.05 -4.93 10.21
N ARG A 31 -11.88 -5.75 9.16
CA ARG A 31 -10.63 -5.77 8.39
C ARG A 31 -10.70 -4.73 7.28
N PHE A 32 -9.64 -3.95 7.12
CA PHE A 32 -9.53 -2.96 6.06
C PHE A 32 -8.57 -3.45 4.97
N GLN A 33 -8.83 -3.06 3.73
CA GLN A 33 -7.98 -3.40 2.59
C GLN A 33 -7.23 -2.16 2.10
N LEU A 34 -5.94 -2.32 1.84
CA LEU A 34 -5.10 -1.29 1.23
C LEU A 34 -5.17 -1.41 -0.30
N GLN A 35 -5.55 -0.32 -0.97
CA GLN A 35 -5.44 -0.16 -2.41
C GLN A 35 -4.25 0.75 -2.73
N GLU A 36 -3.41 0.34 -3.67
CA GLU A 36 -2.31 1.14 -4.20
C GLU A 36 -2.32 1.06 -5.73
N ASP A 37 -1.75 2.08 -6.38
CA ASP A 37 -1.47 2.02 -7.80
C ASP A 37 -0.31 1.04 -8.11
N SER A 38 -0.03 0.84 -9.39
CA SER A 38 1.06 -0.03 -9.84
C SER A 38 2.44 0.66 -9.87
N ASN A 39 2.67 1.68 -9.05
CA ASN A 39 3.98 2.35 -8.99
C ASN A 39 5.09 1.36 -8.59
N PRO A 40 6.25 1.35 -9.28
CA PRO A 40 7.38 0.50 -8.92
C PRO A 40 7.87 0.63 -7.48
N SER A 41 7.57 1.73 -6.77
CA SER A 41 7.85 1.92 -5.34
C SER A 41 7.00 1.03 -4.43
N HIS A 42 5.77 0.69 -4.81
CA HIS A 42 4.82 -0.04 -3.96
C HIS A 42 5.04 -1.55 -3.99
N SER A 43 5.43 -2.08 -5.14
CA SER A 43 5.82 -3.47 -5.32
C SER A 43 6.52 -3.64 -6.67
N ASN A 44 7.34 -4.67 -6.81
CA ASN A 44 7.71 -5.21 -8.11
C ASN A 44 7.16 -6.64 -8.22
N ARG A 45 6.90 -7.08 -9.44
CA ARG A 45 6.43 -8.45 -9.76
C ARG A 45 7.31 -9.58 -9.15
N LEU A 46 8.52 -9.26 -8.70
CA LEU A 46 9.49 -10.16 -8.09
C LEU A 46 9.24 -10.22 -6.57
N LYS A 47 8.59 -11.30 -6.14
CA LYS A 47 7.83 -11.49 -4.87
C LYS A 47 8.49 -11.20 -3.50
N ASN A 48 9.66 -10.56 -3.39
CA ASN A 48 10.38 -10.37 -2.11
C ASN A 48 11.03 -8.99 -1.93
N ASN A 49 10.44 -7.91 -2.46
CA ASN A 49 10.93 -6.57 -2.16
C ASN A 49 10.48 -6.07 -0.77
N LEU A 50 11.18 -5.05 -0.26
CA LEU A 50 10.97 -4.54 1.10
C LEU A 50 9.52 -4.11 1.39
N PRO A 51 8.82 -3.36 0.51
CA PRO A 51 7.40 -3.05 0.70
C PRO A 51 6.50 -4.30 0.76
N THR A 52 6.70 -5.28 -0.13
CA THR A 52 5.89 -6.51 -0.16
C THR A 52 6.08 -7.34 1.11
N LYS A 53 7.32 -7.39 1.61
CA LYS A 53 7.61 -8.06 2.88
C LYS A 53 6.91 -7.36 4.04
N LEU A 54 7.03 -6.04 4.13
CA LEU A 54 6.42 -5.27 5.22
C LEU A 54 4.89 -5.42 5.25
N LYS A 55 4.22 -5.34 4.09
CA LYS A 55 2.77 -5.56 3.98
C LYS A 55 2.34 -6.95 4.47
N ARG A 56 3.14 -7.98 4.17
CA ARG A 56 2.89 -9.36 4.61
C ARG A 56 3.12 -9.53 6.11
N ASP A 57 4.24 -9.03 6.62
CA ASP A 57 4.61 -9.13 8.04
C ASP A 57 3.62 -8.35 8.93
N SER A 58 3.00 -7.30 8.39
CA SER A 58 1.92 -6.54 9.06
C SER A 58 0.51 -7.09 8.85
N ASP A 59 0.36 -8.23 8.17
CA ASP A 59 -0.92 -8.87 7.87
C ASP A 59 -1.93 -7.90 7.21
N LEU A 60 -1.51 -7.18 6.17
CA LEU A 60 -2.42 -6.31 5.42
C LEU A 60 -3.20 -7.10 4.37
N LEU A 61 -4.49 -6.78 4.22
CA LEU A 61 -5.27 -7.19 3.06
C LEU A 61 -5.02 -6.19 1.92
N LEU A 62 -4.74 -6.68 0.72
CA LEU A 62 -4.45 -5.84 -0.45
C LEU A 62 -5.54 -6.00 -1.51
N ILE A 63 -5.94 -4.89 -2.13
CA ILE A 63 -6.79 -4.90 -3.33
C ILE A 63 -5.91 -5.04 -4.56
N ILE A 64 -6.25 -5.97 -5.45
CA ILE A 64 -5.61 -6.07 -6.76
C ILE A 64 -6.11 -4.91 -7.62
N HIS A 65 -5.22 -3.96 -7.91
CA HIS A 65 -5.53 -2.82 -8.76
C HIS A 65 -4.92 -3.00 -10.17
N PRO A 66 -5.71 -2.82 -11.24
CA PRO A 66 -5.22 -2.95 -12.62
C PRO A 66 -4.24 -1.83 -13.00
N LEU A 67 -3.33 -2.15 -13.93
CA LEU A 67 -2.37 -1.19 -14.47
C LEU A 67 -3.10 -0.05 -15.20
N GLN A 68 -2.58 1.18 -15.06
CA GLN A 68 -3.06 2.36 -15.80
C GLN A 68 -4.57 2.61 -15.67
N SER A 69 -5.14 2.35 -14.49
CA SER A 69 -6.57 2.50 -14.23
C SER A 69 -6.86 3.57 -13.16
N PRO A 70 -6.47 4.85 -13.39
CA PRO A 70 -6.70 5.92 -12.43
C PRO A 70 -8.18 6.17 -12.17
N ASP A 71 -9.05 5.88 -13.14
CA ASP A 71 -10.51 5.91 -13.00
C ASP A 71 -11.05 4.93 -11.95
N LEU A 72 -10.29 3.89 -11.63
CA LEU A 72 -10.60 2.91 -10.58
C LEU A 72 -9.88 3.22 -9.25
N ASN A 73 -9.23 4.38 -9.15
CA ASN A 73 -8.55 4.83 -7.95
C ASN A 73 -9.34 5.99 -7.32
N PRO A 74 -10.08 5.76 -6.21
CA PRO A 74 -10.95 6.78 -5.63
C PRO A 74 -10.23 8.08 -5.23
N ILE A 75 -8.92 8.01 -4.95
CA ILE A 75 -8.15 9.20 -4.57
C ILE A 75 -7.96 10.20 -5.73
N GLU A 76 -8.10 9.77 -6.98
CA GLU A 76 -8.01 10.66 -8.15
C GLU A 76 -9.22 11.60 -8.27
N ALA A 77 -10.29 11.33 -7.51
CA ALA A 77 -11.50 12.14 -7.46
C ALA A 77 -11.59 13.04 -6.21
N VAL A 78 -10.56 13.02 -5.35
CA VAL A 78 -10.45 13.85 -4.11
C VAL A 78 -9.75 15.16 -4.43
#